data_AF-A0A7V5YP56-F1
#
_entry.id   AF-A0A7V5YP56-F1
#
_cell.length_a   1.000
_cell.length_b   1.000
_cell.length_c   1.000
_cell.angle_alpha   90.00
_cell.angle_beta   90.00
_cell.angle_gamma   90.00
#
_symmetry.space_group_name_H-M   'P 1'
#
loop_
_entity.id
_entity.type
_entity.pdbx_description
1 polymer ?
#
loop_
_entity_poly.entity_id
_entity_poly.type
_entity_poly.pdbx_seq_one_letter_code
_entity_poly.pdbx_strand_id
1 'polypeptide(L)'
;MSVNVLREVSGNKKTFFILIAIFSLCAFIFTLVFFQERIFVLLLERGDRELTLLQFQRALYLYQQASLLKPWNKEVKERIDLALNIQNDPYLGMEFFKRTGASKIVFLLEKAKEEGNVEELIKNAELLLSSDMPGLATIPLEKASKIAPERRDILHLLVQLYHFTNPEKEKQLKEKLREDPIYQIIFAN
;
A
#
# COMPACT_ATOMS: atom_id res chain seq x y z
N MET A 1 -18.72 55.29 24.31
CA MET A 1 -18.53 56.13 23.10
C MET A 1 -18.34 55.20 21.88
N SER A 2 -19.25 54.24 21.71
CA SER A 2 -18.98 53.02 20.92
C SER A 2 -20.16 52.59 20.04
N VAL A 3 -21.16 53.47 19.88
CA VAL A 3 -22.38 53.20 19.09
C VAL A 3 -22.39 53.97 17.76
N ASN A 4 -21.49 54.95 17.59
CA ASN A 4 -21.46 55.79 16.38
C ASN A 4 -20.69 55.18 15.21
N VAL A 5 -19.84 54.16 15.41
CA VAL A 5 -19.08 53.54 14.31
C VAL A 5 -19.96 52.63 13.44
N LEU A 6 -21.05 52.07 13.98
CA LEU A 6 -21.97 51.21 13.22
C LEU A 6 -22.96 52.00 12.35
N ARG A 7 -23.14 53.31 12.58
CA ARG A 7 -24.10 54.14 11.83
C ARG A 7 -23.54 54.65 10.50
N GLU A 8 -22.23 54.71 10.34
CA GLU A 8 -21.59 55.23 9.12
C GLU A 8 -21.46 54.17 8.01
N VAL A 9 -21.55 52.88 8.36
CA VAL A 9 -21.59 51.76 7.39
C VAL A 9 -22.97 51.62 6.72
N SER A 10 -24.00 52.31 7.24
CA SER A 10 -25.38 52.27 6.75
C SER A 10 -25.60 53.01 5.41
N GLY A 11 -24.68 53.90 5.02
CA GLY A 11 -24.89 54.80 3.88
C GLY A 11 -24.69 54.19 2.49
N ASN A 12 -24.00 53.05 2.36
CA ASN A 12 -23.61 52.53 1.06
C ASN A 12 -24.03 51.07 0.91
N LYS A 13 -25.29 50.83 0.51
CA LYS A 13 -25.83 49.47 0.26
C LYS A 13 -24.87 48.57 -0.54
N LYS A 14 -24.06 49.15 -1.43
CA LYS A 14 -23.04 48.44 -2.21
C LYS A 14 -21.96 47.78 -1.33
N THR A 15 -21.46 48.44 -0.28
CA THR A 15 -20.43 47.86 0.60
C THR A 15 -20.98 46.70 1.43
N PHE A 16 -22.24 46.78 1.86
CA PHE A 16 -22.92 45.69 2.55
C PHE A 16 -23.08 44.44 1.67
N PHE A 17 -23.51 44.58 0.42
CA PHE A 17 -23.61 43.46 -0.52
C PHE A 17 -22.25 42.83 -0.84
N ILE A 18 -21.19 43.64 -0.96
CA ILE A 18 -19.82 43.14 -1.17
C ILE A 18 -19.36 42.30 0.03
N LEU A 19 -19.62 42.75 1.26
CA LEU A 19 -19.26 42.01 2.48
C LEU A 19 -19.98 40.65 2.56
N ILE A 20 -21.27 40.61 2.21
CA ILE A 20 -22.03 39.35 2.16
C ILE A 20 -21.46 38.41 1.09
N ALA A 21 -21.13 38.93 -0.10
CA ALA A 21 -20.56 38.11 -1.17
C ALA A 21 -19.20 37.52 -0.77
N ILE A 22 -18.34 38.31 -0.12
CA ILE A 22 -17.06 37.84 0.40
C ILE A 22 -17.29 36.77 1.47
N PHE A 23 -18.19 36.99 2.43
CA PHE A 23 -18.49 36.02 3.47
C PHE A 23 -19.02 34.70 2.89
N SER A 24 -19.93 34.78 1.91
CA SER A 24 -20.46 33.61 1.21
C SER A 24 -19.37 32.86 0.44
N LEU A 25 -18.46 33.57 -0.23
CA LEU A 25 -17.34 32.95 -0.94
C LEU A 25 -16.37 32.29 0.04
N CYS A 26 -16.05 32.94 1.16
CA CYS A 26 -15.21 32.37 2.21
C CYS A 26 -15.83 31.09 2.81
N ALA A 27 -17.14 31.09 3.10
CA ALA A 27 -17.83 29.91 3.60
C ALA A 27 -17.81 28.76 2.59
N PHE A 28 -17.97 29.06 1.30
CA PHE A 28 -17.88 28.06 0.23
C PHE A 28 -16.47 27.45 0.13
N ILE A 29 -15.44 28.30 0.10
CA ILE A 29 -14.04 27.85 0.08
C ILE A 29 -13.73 27.00 1.31
N PHE A 30 -14.16 27.43 2.50
CA PHE A 30 -13.98 26.66 3.74
C PHE A 30 -14.61 25.27 3.65
N THR A 31 -15.82 25.18 3.09
CA THR A 31 -16.52 23.90 2.91
C THR A 31 -15.78 22.98 1.94
N LEU A 32 -15.25 23.54 0.85
CA LEU A 32 -14.42 22.79 -0.11
C LEU A 32 -13.13 22.26 0.55
N VAL A 33 -12.43 23.09 1.31
CA VAL A 33 -11.22 22.70 2.03
C VAL A 33 -11.53 21.57 3.04
N PHE A 34 -12.62 21.69 3.79
CA PHE A 34 -13.05 20.67 4.73
C PHE A 34 -13.38 19.33 4.05
N PHE A 35 -14.03 19.38 2.88
CA PHE A 35 -14.34 18.18 2.11
C PHE A 35 -13.08 17.51 1.54
N GLN A 36 -12.14 18.31 1.03
CA GLN A 36 -10.84 17.83 0.55
C GLN A 36 -10.03 17.16 1.67
N GLU A 37 -10.08 17.69 2.89
CA GLU A 37 -9.44 17.08 4.07
C GLU A 37 -9.98 15.66 4.34
N ARG A 38 -11.30 15.49 4.28
CA ARG A 38 -11.93 14.18 4.52
C ARG A 38 -11.56 13.16 3.46
N ILE A 39 -11.56 13.55 2.18
CA ILE A 39 -11.15 12.65 1.10
C ILE A 39 -9.68 12.27 1.27
N PHE A 40 -8.83 13.24 1.61
CA PHE A 40 -7.42 13.00 1.86
C PHE A 40 -7.19 11.94 2.93
N VAL A 41 -7.83 12.05 4.10
CA VAL A 41 -7.73 11.06 5.18
C VAL A 41 -8.24 9.68 4.73
N LEU A 42 -9.39 9.62 4.05
CA LEU A 42 -9.95 8.35 3.57
C LEU A 42 -9.04 7.64 2.55
N LEU A 43 -8.37 8.38 1.67
CA LEU A 43 -7.41 7.82 0.72
C LEU A 43 -6.20 7.22 1.43
N LEU A 44 -5.70 7.89 2.46
CA LEU A 44 -4.60 7.39 3.28
C LEU A 44 -4.98 6.12 4.04
N GLU A 45 -6.13 6.11 4.73
CA GLU A 45 -6.61 4.93 5.46
C GLU A 45 -6.86 3.73 4.54
N ARG A 46 -7.45 3.98 3.36
CA ARG A 46 -7.66 2.93 2.37
C ARG A 46 -6.34 2.44 1.79
N GLY A 47 -5.40 3.34 1.52
CA GLY A 47 -4.05 2.99 1.08
C GLY A 47 -3.32 2.14 2.12
N ASP A 48 -3.41 2.50 3.40
CA ASP A 48 -2.82 1.75 4.51
C ASP A 48 -3.42 0.34 4.60
N ARG A 49 -4.74 0.19 4.36
CA ARG A 49 -5.40 -1.12 4.28
C ARG A 49 -4.94 -1.94 3.06
N GLU A 50 -4.84 -1.33 1.89
CA GLU A 50 -4.33 -2.05 0.72
C GLU A 50 -2.86 -2.44 0.91
N LEU A 51 -2.08 -1.61 1.60
CA LEU A 51 -0.69 -1.89 1.93
C LEU A 51 -0.56 -3.03 2.94
N THR A 52 -1.41 -3.10 3.97
CA THR A 52 -1.44 -4.26 4.86
C THR A 52 -1.79 -5.52 4.07
N LEU A 53 -2.73 -5.46 3.13
CA LEU A 53 -3.08 -6.58 2.24
C LEU A 53 -2.03 -6.87 1.15
N LEU A 54 -0.88 -6.18 1.15
CA LEU A 54 0.18 -6.22 0.13
C LEU A 54 -0.29 -5.95 -1.30
N GLN A 55 -1.39 -5.25 -1.48
CA GLN A 55 -1.86 -4.81 -2.79
C GLN A 55 -1.11 -3.53 -3.18
N PHE A 56 0.23 -3.63 -3.32
CA PHE A 56 1.14 -2.49 -3.44
C PHE A 56 0.74 -1.52 -4.56
N GLN A 57 0.35 -2.03 -5.74
CA GLN A 57 -0.08 -1.18 -6.85
C GLN A 57 -1.34 -0.37 -6.48
N ARG A 58 -2.29 -0.97 -5.76
CA ARG A 58 -3.51 -0.29 -5.31
C ARG A 58 -3.22 0.69 -4.18
N ALA A 59 -2.36 0.31 -3.23
CA ALA A 59 -1.89 1.20 -2.17
C ALA A 59 -1.20 2.44 -2.75
N LEU A 60 -0.25 2.25 -3.67
CA LEU A 60 0.47 3.32 -4.37
C LEU A 60 -0.49 4.22 -5.15
N TYR A 61 -1.46 3.65 -5.86
CA TYR A 61 -2.49 4.43 -6.56
C TYR A 61 -3.25 5.34 -5.59
N LEU A 62 -3.70 4.81 -4.44
CA LEU A 62 -4.42 5.58 -3.43
C LEU A 62 -3.57 6.70 -2.82
N TYR A 63 -2.30 6.43 -2.51
CA TYR A 63 -1.39 7.46 -2.01
C TYR A 63 -1.05 8.51 -3.07
N GLN A 64 -0.93 8.13 -4.35
CA GLN A 64 -0.78 9.09 -5.44
C GLN A 64 -2.00 10.00 -5.58
N GLN A 65 -3.22 9.46 -5.45
CA GLN A 65 -4.43 10.28 -5.40
C GLN A 65 -4.41 11.25 -4.19
N ALA A 66 -3.94 10.79 -3.02
CA ALA A 66 -3.79 11.66 -1.85
C ALA A 66 -2.73 12.76 -2.08
N SER A 67 -1.65 12.44 -2.81
CA SER A 67 -0.60 13.41 -3.19
C SER A 67 -1.13 14.48 -4.14
N LEU A 68 -2.06 14.15 -5.04
CA LEU A 68 -2.72 15.15 -5.89
C LEU A 68 -3.55 16.14 -5.07
N LEU A 69 -4.15 15.71 -3.95
CA LEU A 69 -4.89 16.59 -3.05
C LEU A 69 -3.98 17.45 -2.17
N LYS A 70 -2.83 16.93 -1.74
CA LYS A 70 -1.85 17.65 -0.91
C LYS A 70 -0.41 17.34 -1.32
N PRO A 71 0.11 17.96 -2.40
CA PRO A 71 1.44 17.67 -2.94
C PRO A 71 2.60 17.94 -1.97
N TRP A 72 2.40 18.83 -1.01
CA TRP A 72 3.41 19.21 -0.01
C TRP A 72 3.35 18.36 1.26
N ASN A 73 2.40 17.43 1.37
CA ASN A 73 2.25 16.63 2.58
C ASN A 73 3.37 15.56 2.66
N LYS A 74 4.23 15.71 3.67
CA LYS A 74 5.37 14.80 3.93
C LYS A 74 4.94 13.36 4.23
N GLU A 75 3.83 13.19 4.95
CA GLU A 75 3.30 11.89 5.35
C GLU A 75 2.89 11.04 4.14
N VAL A 76 2.29 11.67 3.10
CA VAL A 76 1.96 10.96 1.85
C VAL A 76 3.22 10.44 1.16
N LYS A 77 4.25 11.28 1.09
CA LYS A 77 5.53 10.90 0.48
C LYS A 77 6.17 9.74 1.24
N GLU A 78 6.20 9.82 2.57
CA GLU A 78 6.70 8.76 3.44
C GLU A 78 5.94 7.44 3.24
N ARG A 79 4.61 7.48 3.06
CA ARG A 79 3.81 6.29 2.74
C ARG A 79 4.08 5.71 1.36
N ILE A 80 4.29 6.55 0.34
CA ILE A 80 4.68 6.10 -1.00
C ILE A 80 6.04 5.40 -0.94
N ASP A 81 7.02 6.05 -0.30
CA ASP A 81 8.36 5.49 -0.13
C ASP A 81 8.31 4.18 0.67
N LEU A 82 7.49 4.11 1.73
CA LEU A 82 7.25 2.89 2.48
C LEU A 82 6.65 1.78 1.60
N ALA A 83 5.61 2.08 0.81
CA ALA A 83 4.98 1.08 -0.06
C ALA A 83 5.96 0.53 -1.11
N LEU A 84 6.79 1.40 -1.71
CA LEU A 84 7.85 0.99 -2.64
C LEU A 84 8.92 0.14 -1.93
N ASN A 85 9.31 0.53 -0.72
CA ASN A 85 10.30 -0.21 0.07
C ASN A 85 9.79 -1.59 0.45
N ILE A 86 8.54 -1.72 0.92
CA ILE A 86 7.92 -3.02 1.27
C ILE A 86 7.74 -3.89 0.01
N GLN A 87 7.41 -3.29 -1.12
CA GLN A 87 7.30 -4.03 -2.39
C GLN A 87 8.63 -4.66 -2.80
N ASN A 88 9.74 -3.96 -2.57
CA ASN A 88 11.09 -4.43 -2.90
C ASN A 88 11.67 -5.37 -1.83
N ASP A 89 11.45 -5.03 -0.55
CA ASP A 89 11.88 -5.78 0.62
C ASP A 89 10.77 -5.76 1.69
N PRO A 90 9.95 -6.82 1.76
CA PRO A 90 8.86 -6.90 2.71
C PRO A 90 9.27 -6.87 4.18
N TYR A 91 10.54 -7.17 4.51
CA TYR A 91 11.04 -7.09 5.89
C TYR A 91 11.11 -5.64 6.39
N LEU A 92 11.25 -4.66 5.50
CA LEU A 92 11.18 -3.23 5.85
C LEU A 92 9.78 -2.83 6.34
N GLY A 93 8.75 -3.62 6.03
CA GLY A 93 7.38 -3.40 6.49
C GLY A 93 7.10 -3.89 7.91
N MET A 94 8.05 -4.56 8.57
CA MET A 94 7.81 -5.19 9.88
C MET A 94 7.30 -4.21 10.94
N GLU A 95 7.87 -3.01 11.06
CA GLU A 95 7.36 -2.02 12.03
C GLU A 95 5.94 -1.56 11.69
N PHE A 96 5.63 -1.40 10.41
CA PHE A 96 4.28 -1.04 9.95
C PHE A 96 3.28 -2.15 10.30
N PHE A 97 3.64 -3.42 10.06
CA PHE A 97 2.82 -4.57 10.44
C PHE A 97 2.68 -4.70 11.97
N LYS A 98 3.72 -4.39 12.76
CA LYS A 98 3.65 -4.32 14.23
C LYS A 98 2.61 -3.28 14.68
N ARG A 99 2.61 -2.08 14.09
CA ARG A 99 1.69 -0.99 14.45
C ARG A 99 0.25 -1.24 14.03
N THR A 100 0.04 -1.93 12.91
CA THR A 100 -1.30 -2.24 12.38
C THR A 100 -1.94 -3.47 13.01
N GLY A 101 -1.28 -4.11 13.99
CA GLY A 101 -1.81 -5.28 14.70
C GLY A 101 -1.63 -6.60 13.96
N ALA A 102 -0.83 -6.63 12.89
CA ALA A 102 -0.52 -7.83 12.12
C ALA A 102 0.57 -8.69 12.81
N SER A 103 0.42 -8.96 14.11
CA SER A 103 1.44 -9.64 14.94
C SER A 103 1.76 -11.07 14.49
N LYS A 104 0.76 -11.81 14.00
CA LYS A 104 0.95 -13.16 13.43
C LYS A 104 1.86 -13.13 12.19
N ILE A 105 1.76 -12.09 11.38
CA ILE A 105 2.58 -11.90 10.18
C ILE A 105 4.01 -11.57 10.57
N VAL A 106 4.18 -10.63 11.50
CA VAL A 106 5.49 -10.28 12.03
C VAL A 106 6.20 -11.52 12.56
N PHE A 107 5.51 -12.35 13.34
CA PHE A 107 6.06 -13.61 13.86
C PHE A 107 6.49 -14.56 12.74
N LEU A 108 5.64 -14.78 11.73
CA LEU A 108 5.96 -15.68 10.62
C LEU A 108 7.13 -15.17 9.78
N LEU A 109 7.26 -13.86 9.60
CA LEU A 109 8.38 -13.24 8.91
C LEU A 109 9.68 -13.29 9.72
N GLU A 110 9.63 -13.04 11.03
CA GLU A 110 10.78 -13.16 11.94
C GLU A 110 11.28 -14.62 11.94
N LYS A 111 10.37 -15.59 12.05
CA LYS A 111 10.69 -17.02 11.97
C LYS A 111 11.31 -17.41 10.62
N ALA A 112 10.72 -16.95 9.52
CA ALA A 112 11.27 -17.17 8.19
C ALA A 112 12.65 -16.53 8.01
N LYS A 113 12.99 -15.46 8.73
CA LYS A 113 14.32 -14.83 8.71
C LYS A 113 15.37 -15.69 9.41
N GLU A 114 15.04 -16.25 10.56
CA GLU A 114 15.97 -17.00 11.43
C GLU A 114 16.24 -18.43 10.95
N GLU A 115 15.27 -19.08 10.29
CA GLU A 115 15.35 -20.52 10.01
C GLU A 115 15.88 -20.87 8.61
N GLY A 116 16.64 -21.97 8.52
CA GLY A 116 17.18 -22.53 7.27
C GLY A 116 16.50 -23.81 6.79
N ASN A 117 15.42 -24.27 7.44
CA ASN A 117 14.73 -25.50 7.05
C ASN A 117 13.64 -25.21 6.00
N VAL A 118 13.77 -25.84 4.82
CA VAL A 118 12.85 -25.70 3.69
C VAL A 118 11.42 -26.06 4.06
N GLU A 119 11.19 -27.15 4.80
CA GLU A 119 9.83 -27.61 5.15
C GLU A 119 9.12 -26.63 6.08
N GLU A 120 9.87 -25.99 6.98
CA GLU A 120 9.32 -25.02 7.89
C GLU A 120 9.00 -23.69 7.19
N LEU A 121 9.84 -23.28 6.24
CA LEU A 121 9.55 -22.16 5.36
C LEU A 121 8.30 -22.42 4.52
N ILE A 122 8.13 -23.62 3.96
CA ILE A 122 6.91 -24.00 3.22
C ILE A 122 5.68 -23.95 4.14
N LYS A 123 5.75 -24.54 5.33
CA LYS A 123 4.66 -24.49 6.31
C LYS A 123 4.29 -23.05 6.70
N ASN A 124 5.29 -22.19 6.91
CA ASN A 124 5.06 -20.77 7.17
C ASN A 124 4.40 -20.08 5.97
N ALA A 125 4.81 -20.44 4.74
CA ALA A 125 4.18 -19.94 3.52
C ALA A 125 2.71 -20.38 3.41
N GLU A 126 2.38 -21.64 3.70
CA GLU A 126 1.01 -22.15 3.70
C GLU A 126 0.12 -21.42 4.72
N LEU A 127 0.65 -21.16 5.92
CA LEU A 127 -0.04 -20.35 6.93
C LEU A 127 -0.33 -18.93 6.42
N LEU A 128 0.60 -18.34 5.66
CA LEU A 128 0.40 -17.03 5.03
C LEU A 128 -0.58 -17.09 3.84
N LEU A 129 -0.55 -18.14 3.03
CA LEU A 129 -1.51 -18.37 1.95
C LEU A 129 -2.94 -18.49 2.46
N SER A 130 -3.13 -19.09 3.64
CA SER A 130 -4.43 -19.20 4.32
C SER A 130 -4.85 -17.94 5.09
N SER A 131 -4.00 -16.92 5.13
CA SER A 131 -4.30 -15.65 5.80
C SER A 131 -4.94 -14.64 4.84
N ASP A 132 -5.37 -13.50 5.38
CA ASP A 132 -5.86 -12.38 4.57
C ASP A 132 -4.75 -11.74 3.69
N MET A 133 -3.51 -12.23 3.79
CA MET A 133 -2.32 -11.66 3.14
C MET A 133 -1.47 -12.73 2.42
N PRO A 134 -2.03 -13.43 1.41
CA PRO A 134 -1.33 -14.51 0.72
C PRO A 134 -0.05 -14.06 0.00
N GLY A 135 0.06 -12.78 -0.35
CA GLY A 135 1.27 -12.22 -0.98
C GLY A 135 2.53 -12.36 -0.12
N LEU A 136 2.39 -12.43 1.21
CA LEU A 136 3.53 -12.56 2.13
C LEU A 136 4.18 -13.94 2.03
N ALA A 137 3.44 -14.93 1.53
CA ALA A 137 3.97 -16.27 1.32
C ALA A 137 5.15 -16.28 0.34
N THR A 138 5.28 -15.25 -0.52
CA THR A 138 6.43 -15.10 -1.42
C THR A 138 7.76 -15.05 -0.67
N ILE A 139 7.79 -14.53 0.56
CA ILE A 139 9.04 -14.33 1.33
C ILE A 139 9.66 -15.66 1.78
N PRO A 140 8.96 -16.51 2.57
CA PRO A 140 9.50 -17.80 2.92
C PRO A 140 9.69 -18.70 1.70
N LEU A 141 8.84 -18.60 0.66
CA LEU A 141 9.01 -19.37 -0.58
C LEU A 141 10.25 -18.94 -1.38
N GLU A 142 10.53 -17.64 -1.50
CA GLU A 142 11.76 -17.15 -2.14
C GLU A 142 12.99 -17.68 -1.40
N LYS A 143 12.99 -17.63 -0.06
CA LYS A 143 14.08 -18.18 0.74
C LYS A 143 14.21 -19.69 0.57
N ALA A 144 13.09 -20.41 0.62
CA ALA A 144 13.06 -21.85 0.41
C ALA A 144 13.58 -22.24 -0.99
N SER A 145 13.24 -21.47 -2.03
CA SER A 145 13.72 -21.68 -3.41
C SER A 145 15.22 -21.46 -3.57
N LYS A 146 15.84 -20.64 -2.71
CA LYS A 146 17.30 -20.44 -2.70
C LYS A 146 18.01 -21.61 -2.02
N ILE A 147 17.38 -22.21 -1.01
CA ILE A 147 17.94 -23.34 -0.25
C ILE A 147 17.78 -24.66 -1.02
N ALA A 148 16.60 -24.87 -1.63
CA ALA A 148 16.27 -26.05 -2.44
C ALA A 148 15.79 -25.63 -3.84
N PRO A 149 16.69 -25.17 -4.74
CA PRO A 149 16.34 -24.71 -6.08
C PRO A 149 15.71 -25.77 -6.99
N GLU A 150 15.88 -27.06 -6.66
CA GLU A 150 15.30 -28.21 -7.35
C GLU A 150 13.81 -28.47 -6.99
N ARG A 151 13.31 -27.86 -5.90
CA ARG A 151 11.92 -28.02 -5.44
C ARG A 151 10.94 -27.23 -6.31
N ARG A 152 10.37 -27.91 -7.30
CA ARG A 152 9.47 -27.30 -8.29
C ARG A 152 8.14 -26.82 -7.73
N ASP A 153 7.61 -27.51 -6.73
CA ASP A 153 6.41 -27.11 -5.99
C ASP A 153 6.54 -25.66 -5.48
N ILE A 154 7.70 -25.29 -4.94
CA ILE A 154 7.99 -23.93 -4.46
C ILE A 154 7.96 -22.93 -5.63
N LEU A 155 8.61 -23.26 -6.76
CA LEU A 155 8.64 -22.39 -7.93
C LEU A 155 7.25 -22.19 -8.54
N HIS A 156 6.43 -23.24 -8.60
CA HIS A 156 5.04 -23.14 -9.08
C HIS A 156 4.19 -22.23 -8.18
N LEU A 157 4.30 -22.37 -6.86
CA LEU A 157 3.62 -21.49 -5.91
C LEU A 157 4.07 -20.04 -6.06
N LEU A 158 5.38 -19.80 -6.25
CA LEU A 158 5.92 -18.46 -6.51
C LEU A 158 5.35 -17.85 -7.80
N VAL A 159 5.26 -18.62 -8.90
CA VAL A 159 4.66 -18.11 -10.15
C VAL A 159 3.20 -17.71 -9.93
N GLN A 160 2.41 -18.53 -9.25
CA GLN A 160 1.01 -18.21 -8.95
C GLN A 160 0.88 -16.94 -8.11
N LEU A 161 1.75 -16.77 -7.10
CA LEU A 161 1.76 -15.58 -6.26
C LEU A 161 2.24 -14.33 -6.99
N TYR A 162 3.28 -14.44 -7.81
CA TYR A 162 3.80 -13.31 -8.57
C TYR A 162 2.88 -12.85 -9.69
N HIS A 163 2.03 -13.73 -10.21
CA HIS A 163 0.98 -13.32 -11.13
C HIS A 163 0.15 -12.13 -10.61
N PHE A 164 -0.10 -12.12 -9.30
CA PHE A 164 -0.88 -11.05 -8.65
C PHE A 164 -0.01 -9.94 -8.05
N THR A 165 1.24 -10.22 -7.72
CA THR A 165 2.08 -9.32 -6.90
C THR A 165 3.27 -8.71 -7.64
N ASN A 166 3.87 -9.43 -8.60
CA ASN A 166 5.05 -8.98 -9.34
C ASN A 166 5.15 -9.67 -10.73
N PRO A 167 4.50 -9.12 -11.77
CA PRO A 167 4.47 -9.72 -13.11
C PRO A 167 5.86 -9.87 -13.76
N GLU A 168 6.82 -9.01 -13.41
CA GLU A 168 8.18 -9.13 -13.92
C GLU A 168 8.90 -10.34 -13.33
N LYS A 169 8.82 -10.54 -12.01
CA LYS A 169 9.35 -11.76 -11.36
C LYS A 169 8.62 -13.00 -11.86
N GLU A 170 7.31 -12.92 -12.11
CA GLU A 170 6.54 -14.02 -12.72
C GLU A 170 7.15 -14.42 -14.08
N LYS A 171 7.41 -13.43 -14.95
CA LYS A 171 8.01 -13.67 -16.27
C LYS A 171 9.40 -14.30 -16.15
N GLN A 172 10.24 -13.77 -15.27
CA GLN A 172 11.59 -14.30 -15.01
C GLN A 172 11.55 -15.75 -14.51
N LEU A 173 10.65 -16.09 -13.57
CA LEU A 173 10.50 -17.47 -13.11
C LEU A 173 9.95 -18.39 -14.20
N LYS A 174 9.00 -17.93 -15.01
CA LYS A 174 8.48 -18.73 -16.13
C LYS A 174 9.56 -19.02 -17.18
N GLU A 175 10.42 -18.06 -17.49
CA GLU A 175 11.57 -18.27 -18.37
C GLU A 175 12.53 -19.30 -17.78
N LYS A 176 12.87 -19.17 -16.49
CA LYS A 176 13.71 -20.15 -15.79
C LYS A 176 13.10 -21.55 -15.77
N LEU A 177 11.79 -21.67 -15.61
CA LEU A 177 11.07 -22.96 -15.68
C LEU A 177 11.08 -23.54 -17.09
N ARG A 178 11.00 -22.71 -18.15
CA ARG A 178 11.07 -23.19 -19.55
C ARG A 178 12.43 -23.74 -19.93
N GLU A 179 13.50 -23.29 -19.29
CA GLU A 179 14.85 -23.80 -19.48
C GLU A 179 15.04 -25.19 -18.82
N ASP A 180 14.15 -25.60 -17.91
CA ASP A 180 14.19 -26.94 -17.30
C ASP A 180 13.74 -28.00 -18.33
N PRO A 181 14.60 -28.96 -18.70
CA PRO A 181 14.29 -30.00 -19.69
C PRO A 181 13.03 -30.80 -19.36
N ILE A 182 12.73 -30.99 -18.07
CA ILE A 182 11.55 -31.78 -17.66
C ILE A 182 10.29 -30.94 -17.77
N TYR A 183 10.36 -29.62 -17.60
CA TYR A 183 9.22 -28.73 -17.83
C TYR A 183 8.82 -28.74 -19.31
N GLN A 184 9.81 -28.75 -20.21
CA GLN A 184 9.55 -28.91 -21.64
C GLN A 184 8.85 -30.25 -21.93
N ILE A 185 9.23 -31.34 -21.27
CA ILE A 185 8.58 -32.66 -21.47
C ILE A 185 7.13 -32.66 -20.98
N ILE A 186 6.83 -32.00 -19.86
CA ILE A 186 5.49 -32.00 -19.25
C ILE A 186 4.52 -31.05 -19.98
N PHE A 187 5.01 -29.92 -20.49
CA PHE A 187 4.16 -28.86 -21.06
C PHE A 187 4.28 -28.68 -22.59
N ALA A 188 5.03 -29.55 -23.29
CA ALA A 188 5.09 -29.56 -24.77
C ALA A 188 4.02 -30.44 -25.43
N ASN A 189 3.13 -31.08 -24.67
CA ASN A 189 1.93 -31.79 -25.15
C ASN A 189 0.66 -30.99 -24.84
#